data_AF-A0A2P7U1N4-F1
#
_entry.id   AF-A0A2P7U1N4-F1
#
_cell.length_a   1.000
_cell.length_b   1.000
_cell.length_c   1.000
_cell.angle_alpha   90.00
_cell.angle_beta   90.00
_cell.angle_gamma   90.00
#
_symmetry.space_group_name_H-M   'P 1'
#
loop_
_entity.id
_entity.type
_entity.pdbx_description
1 polymer ?
#
loop_
_entity_poly.entity_id
_entity_poly.type
_entity_poly.pdbx_seq_one_letter_code
_entity_poly.pdbx_strand_id
1 'polypeptide(L)' 'MGQIEFYEKMIEQWSRKSREASEQADLAAFEFAESEIANYREMLKRHLQTKSVE' A
#
# COMPACT_ATOMS: atom_id res chain seq x y z
N MET A 1 13.30 -11.10 1.38
CA MET A 1 12.68 -9.77 1.22
C MET A 1 12.50 -9.20 2.61
N GLY A 2 13.07 -8.03 2.88
CA GLY A 2 12.90 -7.33 4.15
C GLY A 2 11.47 -6.78 4.32
N GLN A 3 11.12 -6.39 5.54
CA GLN A 3 9.79 -5.88 5.86
C GLN A 3 9.45 -4.57 5.11
N ILE A 4 10.44 -3.70 4.90
CA ILE A 4 10.31 -2.48 4.08
C ILE A 4 10.02 -2.84 2.62
N GLU A 5 10.86 -3.70 2.02
CA GLU A 5 10.68 -4.16 0.63
C GLU A 5 9.33 -4.85 0.42
N PHE A 6 8.83 -5.57 1.44
CA PHE A 6 7.50 -6.16 1.41
C PHE A 6 6.40 -5.08 1.35
N TYR A 7 6.46 -4.06 2.21
CA TYR A 7 5.48 -2.97 2.20
C TYR A 7 5.49 -2.18 0.90
N GLU A 8 6.68 -1.86 0.37
CA GLU A 8 6.82 -1.17 -0.92
C GLU A 8 6.21 -1.99 -2.06
N LYS A 9 6.46 -3.31 -2.09
CA LYS A 9 5.86 -4.20 -3.10
C LYS A 9 4.35 -4.31 -2.98
N MET A 10 3.79 -4.30 -1.77
CA MET A 10 2.35 -4.32 -1.56
C MET A 10 1.70 -3.00 -1.99
N ILE A 11 2.32 -1.85 -1.69
CA ILE A 11 1.88 -0.54 -2.16
C ILE A 11 1.87 -0.50 -3.70
N GLU A 12 2.92 -1.01 -4.36
CA GLU A 12 2.97 -1.06 -5.82
C GLU A 12 1.85 -1.93 -6.40
N GLN A 13 1.66 -3.13 -5.85
CA GLN A 13 0.62 -4.06 -6.33
C GLN A 13 -0.78 -3.47 -6.17
N TRP A 14 -1.10 -2.90 -5.01
CA TRP A 14 -2.41 -2.29 -4.80
C TRP A 14 -2.60 -1.02 -5.63
N SER A 15 -1.54 -0.24 -5.89
CA SER A 15 -1.62 0.90 -6.81
C SER A 15 -1.96 0.48 -8.24
N ARG A 16 -1.43 -0.66 -8.72
CA ARG A 16 -1.79 -1.22 -10.03
C ARG A 16 -3.26 -1.67 -10.05
N LYS A 17 -3.72 -2.36 -9.01
CA LYS A 17 -5.12 -2.78 -8.87
C LYS A 17 -6.09 -1.61 -8.76
N SER A 18 -5.72 -0.55 -8.04
CA SER A 18 -6.49 0.70 -7.95
C SER A 18 -6.68 1.31 -9.34
N ARG A 19 -5.60 1.38 -10.12
CA ARG A 19 -5.67 1.86 -11.51
C ARG A 19 -6.56 0.98 -12.39
N GLU A 20 -6.41 -0.34 -12.34
CA GLU A 20 -7.25 -1.28 -13.10
C GLU A 20 -8.73 -1.16 -12.72
N ALA A 21 -9.03 -1.02 -11.42
CA ALA A 21 -10.39 -0.81 -10.92
C ALA A 21 -10.98 0.52 -11.43
N SER A 22 -10.18 1.59 -11.43
CA SER A 22 -10.57 2.87 -12.01
C SER A 22 -10.86 2.78 -13.50
N GLU A 23 -10.03 2.06 -14.27
CA GLU A 23 -10.23 1.82 -15.70
C GLU A 23 -11.51 1.00 -15.99
N GLN A 24 -11.89 0.11 -15.08
CA GLN A 24 -13.12 -0.70 -15.16
C GLN A 24 -14.35 -0.02 -14.55
N ALA A 25 -14.22 1.20 -14.00
CA ALA A 25 -15.24 1.87 -13.21
C ALA A 25 -15.78 1.03 -12.03
N ASP A 26 -14.95 0.13 -11.49
CA ASP A 26 -15.24 -0.66 -10.30
C ASP A 26 -14.90 0.16 -9.03
N LEU A 27 -15.89 0.91 -8.55
CA LEU A 27 -15.72 1.78 -7.38
C LEU A 27 -15.35 0.98 -6.13
N ALA A 28 -15.93 -0.20 -5.92
CA ALA A 28 -15.68 -0.99 -4.72
C ALA A 28 -14.24 -1.52 -4.69
N ALA A 29 -13.74 -2.03 -5.83
CA ALA A 29 -12.36 -2.47 -5.94
C ALA A 29 -11.37 -1.30 -5.82
N PHE A 30 -11.73 -0.12 -6.33
CA PHE A 30 -10.92 1.09 -6.21
C PHE A 30 -10.78 1.53 -4.74
N GLU A 31 -11.89 1.70 -4.02
CA GLU A 31 -11.88 2.11 -2.61
C GLU A 31 -11.15 1.12 -1.72
N PHE A 32 -11.29 -0.17 -2.00
CA PHE A 32 -10.56 -1.22 -1.31
C PHE A 32 -9.04 -1.10 -1.55
N ALA A 33 -8.63 -0.94 -2.81
CA ALA A 33 -7.21 -0.81 -3.15
C ALA A 33 -6.59 0.45 -2.54
N GLU A 34 -7.28 1.59 -2.54
CA GLU A 34 -6.82 2.83 -1.90
C GLU A 34 -6.69 2.67 -0.37
N SER A 35 -7.63 1.96 0.26
CA SER A 35 -7.58 1.67 1.70
C SER A 35 -6.36 0.81 2.06
N GLU A 36 -6.07 -0.23 1.26
CA GLU A 36 -4.90 -1.07 1.44
C GLU A 36 -3.59 -0.28 1.26
N ILE A 37 -3.50 0.57 0.22
CA ILE A 37 -2.34 1.44 -0.01
C ILE A 37 -2.08 2.34 1.21
N ALA A 38 -3.14 2.95 1.76
CA ALA A 38 -3.02 3.80 2.95
C ALA A 38 -2.51 3.01 4.16
N ASN A 39 -3.02 1.80 4.38
CA ASN A 39 -2.59 0.91 5.46
C ASN A 39 -1.10 0.54 5.33
N TYR A 40 -0.65 0.11 4.15
CA TYR A 40 0.76 -0.24 3.94
C TYR A 40 1.70 0.97 4.07
N ARG A 41 1.27 2.17 3.64
CA ARG A 41 2.03 3.41 3.85
C ARG A 41 2.19 3.73 5.34
N GLU A 42 1.14 3.53 6.13
CA GLU A 42 1.20 3.74 7.58
C GLU A 42 2.14 2.73 8.26
N MET A 43 2.05 1.44 7.90
CA MET A 43 2.96 0.41 8.41
C MET A 43 4.41 0.70 8.04
N LEU A 44 4.68 1.11 6.80
CA LEU A 44 6.01 1.51 6.35
C LEU A 44 6.54 2.69 7.18
N LYS A 45 5.72 3.75 7.35
CA LYS A 45 6.07 4.92 8.17
C LYS A 45 6.39 4.54 9.60
N ARG A 46 5.56 3.71 10.24
CA ARG A 46 5.79 3.22 11.61
C ARG A 46 7.09 2.43 11.70
N HIS A 47 7.32 1.51 10.77
CA HIS A 47 8.53 0.69 10.77
C HIS A 47 9.81 1.53 10.61
N LEU A 48 9.79 2.54 9.74
CA LEU A 48 10.90 3.48 9.58
C LEU A 48 11.12 4.33 10.84
N GLN A 49 10.05 4.77 11.51
CA GLN A 49 10.13 5.53 12.76
C GLN A 49 10.65 4.70 13.92
N THR A 50 10.21 3.44 14.06
CA THR A 50 10.69 2.55 15.14
C THR A 50 12.18 2.27 15.01
N LYS A 51 12.72 2.16 13.79
CA LYS A 51 14.16 2.00 13.57
C LYS A 51 14.99 3.27 13.80
N SER A 52 14.37 4.45 13.90
CA SER A 52 15.08 5.70 14.21
C SER A 52 15.28 5.95 15.71
N VAL A 53 14.80 5.06 16.59
CA VAL A 53 14.86 5.22 18.06
C VAL A 53 15.89 4.26 18.71
N GLU A 54 16.63 3.48 17.93
CA GLU A 54 17.70 2.58 18.41
C GLU A 54 19.10 3.16 18.23
#